data_AF-A0AAJ2GJA8-F1
#
_entry.id   AF-A0AAJ2GJA8-F1
#
_cell.length_a   1.000
_cell.length_b   1.000
_cell.length_c   1.000
_cell.angle_alpha   90.00
_cell.angle_beta   90.00
_cell.angle_gamma   90.00
#
_symmetry.space_group_name_H-M   'P 1'
#
loop_
_entity.id
_entity.type
_entity.pdbx_description
1 polymer ?
#
loop_
_entity_poly.entity_id
_entity_poly.type
_entity_poly.pdbx_seq_one_letter_code
_entity_poly.pdbx_strand_id
1 'polypeptide(L)'
;MGVDYIRAQTGKPWKKRWDGGLNRLKQPSLLDLTMSEAARTVTADLEPGAKVAIGDTVIVQQSAGRLTISDGLYAIGVISNPSAELSAGVARGGGYAEATLQRIGLFGDTAEVSIR
;
A
#
# COMPACT_ATOMS: atom_id res chain seq x y z
N MET A 1 -8.22 39.92 24.32
CA MET A 1 -6.96 40.67 24.12
C MET A 1 -5.86 39.89 23.37
N GLY A 2 -6.14 38.78 22.66
CA GLY A 2 -5.11 38.05 21.89
C GLY A 2 -5.14 38.29 20.38
N VAL A 3 -6.33 38.53 19.82
CA VAL A 3 -6.53 38.73 18.36
C VAL A 3 -6.02 40.09 17.90
N ASP A 4 -6.15 41.12 18.74
CA ASP A 4 -5.72 42.48 18.40
C ASP A 4 -4.19 42.64 18.40
N TYR A 5 -3.48 41.85 19.21
CA TYR A 5 -2.01 41.79 19.21
C TYR A 5 -1.46 41.25 17.87
N ILE A 6 -2.11 40.20 17.34
CA ILE A 6 -1.76 39.61 16.05
C ILE A 6 -2.02 40.61 14.91
N ARG A 7 -3.08 41.42 15.02
CA ARG A 7 -3.42 42.47 14.05
C ARG A 7 -2.43 43.64 14.09
N ALA A 8 -1.92 44.01 15.27
CA ALA A 8 -1.06 45.18 15.46
C ALA A 8 0.42 44.91 15.20
N GLN A 9 0.98 43.74 15.55
CA GLN A 9 2.42 43.47 15.44
C GLN A 9 2.86 42.81 14.14
N THR A 10 1.93 42.26 13.35
CA THR A 10 2.29 41.40 12.22
C THR A 10 1.99 42.12 10.92
N GLY A 11 2.88 43.03 10.50
CA GLY A 11 2.75 43.92 9.33
C GLY A 11 2.57 43.25 7.95
N LYS A 12 2.14 41.99 7.87
CA LYS A 12 1.68 41.33 6.64
C LYS A 12 0.21 40.89 6.81
N PRO A 13 -0.68 41.27 5.87
CA PRO A 13 -2.10 40.91 5.96
C PRO A 13 -2.28 39.40 6.03
N TRP A 14 -3.18 38.95 6.90
CA TRP A 14 -3.46 37.53 7.20
C TRP A 14 -3.66 36.67 5.93
N LYS A 15 -4.25 37.25 4.88
CA LYS A 15 -4.44 36.63 3.56
C LYS A 15 -3.12 36.14 2.94
N LYS A 16 -2.06 36.95 3.02
CA LYS A 16 -0.71 36.62 2.50
C LYS A 16 -0.05 35.46 3.27
N ARG A 17 -0.39 35.27 4.56
CA ARG A 17 0.12 34.14 5.36
C ARG A 17 -0.63 32.85 5.05
N TRP A 18 -1.94 32.93 4.83
CA TRP A 18 -2.74 31.82 4.35
C TRP A 18 -2.26 31.33 2.97
N ASP A 19 -2.04 32.25 2.04
CA ASP A 19 -1.48 31.92 0.71
C ASP A 19 -0.10 31.28 0.82
N GLY A 20 0.75 31.76 1.74
CA GLY A 20 2.06 31.18 2.00
C GLY A 20 2.03 29.81 2.68
N GLY A 21 0.99 29.49 3.45
CA GLY A 21 0.74 28.15 3.99
C GLY A 21 0.24 27.21 2.91
N LEU A 22 -0.72 27.66 2.10
CA LEU A 22 -1.25 26.92 0.96
C LEU A 22 -0.17 26.63 -0.10
N ASN A 23 0.72 27.58 -0.38
CA ASN A 23 1.84 27.37 -1.30
C ASN A 23 2.88 26.38 -0.75
N ARG A 24 3.08 26.34 0.57
CA ARG A 24 3.93 25.32 1.20
C ARG A 24 3.33 23.93 1.10
N LEU A 25 2.01 23.79 1.25
CA LEU A 25 1.31 22.51 1.05
C LEU A 25 1.34 22.02 -0.41
N LYS A 26 1.57 22.92 -1.38
CA LYS A 26 1.69 22.58 -2.80
C LYS A 26 3.07 22.10 -3.21
N GLN A 27 4.08 22.24 -2.34
CA GLN A 27 5.47 21.90 -2.66
C GLN A 27 5.94 20.79 -1.73
N PRO A 28 6.30 19.62 -2.25
CA PRO A 28 6.79 18.54 -1.41
C PRO A 28 8.08 18.96 -0.69
N SER A 29 8.10 18.85 0.63
CA SER A 29 9.21 19.20 1.50
C SER A 29 9.93 17.96 2.04
N LEU A 30 11.17 18.12 2.51
CA LEU A 30 11.97 17.04 3.09
C LEU A 30 11.36 16.43 4.37
N LEU A 31 10.41 17.15 4.99
CA LEU A 31 9.69 16.75 6.21
C LEU A 31 8.28 16.24 5.90
N ASP A 32 7.91 16.17 4.63
CA ASP A 32 6.63 15.60 4.26
C ASP A 32 6.69 14.11 4.54
N LEU A 33 5.76 13.64 5.38
CA LEU A 33 5.52 12.23 5.61
C LEU A 33 5.08 11.59 4.29
N THR A 34 6.03 11.03 3.56
CA THR A 34 5.71 10.02 2.56
C THR A 34 5.20 8.80 3.33
N MET A 35 3.87 8.65 3.40
CA MET A 35 3.27 7.42 3.90
C MET A 35 3.61 6.30 2.90
N SER A 36 4.77 5.66 3.09
CA SER A 36 5.23 4.55 2.26
C SER A 36 4.59 3.20 2.62
N GLU A 37 3.78 3.18 3.68
CA GLU A 37 3.00 2.01 4.09
C GLU A 37 1.55 2.17 3.64
N ALA A 38 1.30 2.06 2.34
CA ALA A 38 0.05 1.47 1.92
C ALA A 38 0.12 0.01 2.39
N ALA A 39 -0.68 -0.35 3.40
CA ALA A 39 -0.80 -1.73 3.85
C ALA A 39 -1.10 -2.61 2.62
N ARG A 40 -0.13 -3.40 2.17
CA ARG A 40 -0.20 -4.23 0.96
C ARG A 40 -0.88 -5.56 1.23
N THR A 41 -1.88 -5.56 2.11
CA THR A 41 -2.66 -6.75 2.39
C THR A 41 -3.71 -6.88 1.30
N VAL A 42 -3.65 -7.96 0.54
CA VAL A 42 -4.55 -8.23 -0.57
C VAL A 42 -5.21 -9.59 -0.39
N THR A 43 -6.46 -9.68 -0.78
CA THR A 43 -7.19 -10.95 -0.79
C THR A 43 -6.81 -11.75 -2.03
N ALA A 44 -6.42 -12.99 -1.81
CA ALA A 44 -6.12 -13.97 -2.82
C ALA A 44 -7.17 -15.08 -2.79
N ASP A 45 -7.53 -15.57 -3.96
CA ASP A 45 -8.33 -16.76 -4.16
C ASP A 45 -7.38 -17.96 -4.16
N LEU A 46 -7.64 -18.95 -3.32
CA LEU A 46 -6.83 -20.16 -3.19
C LEU A 46 -7.36 -21.26 -4.10
N GLU A 47 -6.44 -22.05 -4.67
CA GLU A 47 -6.79 -23.25 -5.42
C GLU A 47 -7.34 -24.34 -4.49
N PRO A 48 -8.29 -25.17 -4.96
CA PRO A 48 -8.84 -26.26 -4.17
C PRO A 48 -7.76 -27.22 -3.65
N GLY A 49 -7.73 -27.45 -2.34
CA GLY A 49 -6.76 -28.35 -1.71
C GLY A 49 -5.38 -27.73 -1.46
N ALA A 50 -5.22 -26.42 -1.66
CA ALA A 50 -4.03 -25.68 -1.23
C ALA A 50 -3.82 -25.88 0.28
N LYS A 51 -2.63 -26.36 0.65
CA LYS A 51 -2.22 -26.51 2.06
C LYS A 51 -1.44 -25.26 2.45
N VAL A 52 -2.12 -24.32 3.07
CA VAL A 52 -1.53 -23.06 3.53
C VAL A 52 -1.80 -22.86 5.01
N ALA A 53 -0.82 -22.32 5.72
CA ALA A 53 -0.93 -21.92 7.11
C ALA A 53 -0.68 -20.42 7.28
N ILE A 54 -1.21 -19.85 8.36
CA ILE A 54 -0.92 -18.46 8.73
C ILE A 54 0.57 -18.37 9.09
N GLY A 55 1.25 -17.38 8.52
CA GLY A 55 2.68 -17.16 8.68
C GLY A 55 3.53 -17.76 7.57
N ASP A 56 2.95 -18.55 6.67
CA ASP A 56 3.70 -19.10 5.53
C ASP A 56 4.17 -17.99 4.58
N THR A 57 5.40 -18.16 4.10
CA THR A 57 5.99 -17.31 3.08
C THR A 57 5.67 -17.86 1.70
N VAL A 58 5.16 -17.01 0.82
CA VAL A 58 4.77 -17.36 -0.54
C VAL A 58 5.36 -16.37 -1.53
N ILE A 59 5.45 -16.79 -2.80
CA ILE A 59 5.96 -15.96 -3.89
C ILE A 59 4.76 -15.46 -4.68
N VAL A 60 4.70 -14.14 -4.89
CA VAL A 60 3.74 -13.48 -5.76
C VAL A 60 4.42 -13.13 -7.06
N GLN A 61 3.93 -13.68 -8.16
CA GLN A 61 4.47 -13.47 -9.51
C GLN A 61 3.46 -12.75 -10.39
N GLN A 62 3.94 -11.82 -11.20
CA GLN A 62 3.13 -11.19 -12.23
C GLN A 62 3.01 -12.10 -13.47
N SER A 63 1.77 -12.40 -13.86
CA SER A 63 1.48 -13.23 -15.05
C SER A 63 0.28 -12.65 -15.81
N ALA A 64 0.51 -12.21 -17.05
CA ALA A 64 -0.51 -11.78 -18.01
C ALA A 64 -1.64 -10.86 -17.43
N GLY A 65 -1.28 -9.91 -16.57
CA GLY A 65 -2.23 -8.95 -15.96
C GLY A 65 -2.91 -9.43 -14.67
N ARG A 66 -2.52 -10.60 -14.15
CA ARG A 66 -2.89 -11.13 -12.84
C ARG A 66 -1.64 -11.31 -11.98
N LEU A 67 -1.82 -11.50 -10.68
CA LEU A 67 -0.75 -11.97 -9.81
C LEU A 67 -1.06 -13.40 -9.37
N THR A 68 -0.16 -14.33 -9.65
CA THR A 68 -0.24 -15.72 -9.19
C THR A 68 0.55 -15.86 -7.90
N ILE A 69 0.02 -16.66 -6.96
CA ILE A 69 0.69 -17.00 -5.72
C ILE A 69 1.18 -18.43 -5.80
N SER A 70 2.46 -18.64 -5.48
CA SER A 70 3.09 -19.95 -5.44
C SER A 70 3.80 -20.21 -4.12
N ASP A 71 3.70 -21.44 -3.64
CA ASP A 71 4.59 -21.99 -2.62
C ASP A 71 5.67 -22.82 -3.32
N GLY A 72 6.89 -22.29 -3.35
CA GLY A 72 7.99 -22.85 -4.14
C GLY A 72 7.65 -22.95 -5.63
N LEU A 73 7.47 -24.18 -6.12
CA LEU A 73 7.13 -24.48 -7.52
C LEU A 73 5.63 -24.73 -7.76
N TYR A 74 4.82 -24.73 -6.71
CA TYR A 74 3.40 -25.05 -6.81
C TYR A 74 2.57 -23.77 -6.76
N ALA A 75 1.73 -23.56 -7.78
CA ALA A 75 0.73 -22.51 -7.74
C ALA A 75 -0.36 -22.89 -6.72
N ILE A 76 -0.62 -21.99 -5.78
CA ILE A 76 -1.58 -22.19 -4.68
C ILE A 76 -2.76 -21.22 -4.76
N GLY A 77 -2.69 -20.18 -5.59
CA GLY A 77 -3.77 -19.22 -5.72
C GLY A 77 -3.48 -18.08 -6.69
N VAL A 78 -4.45 -17.18 -6.80
CA VAL A 78 -4.42 -16.03 -7.70
C VAL A 78 -5.01 -14.81 -7.00
N ILE A 79 -4.43 -13.64 -7.26
CA ILE A 79 -5.02 -12.35 -6.95
C ILE A 79 -5.70 -11.86 -8.22
N SER A 80 -7.02 -11.97 -8.25
CA SER A 80 -7.85 -11.71 -9.43
C SER A 80 -7.95 -10.24 -9.82
N ASN A 81 -7.85 -9.32 -8.85
CA ASN A 81 -7.97 -7.87 -9.08
C ASN A 81 -6.90 -7.08 -8.28
N PRO A 82 -5.61 -7.18 -8.65
CA PRO A 82 -4.56 -6.45 -7.98
C PRO A 82 -4.68 -4.95 -8.26
N SER A 83 -4.39 -4.12 -7.26
CA SER A 83 -4.32 -2.67 -7.50
C SER A 83 -3.21 -2.34 -8.50
N ALA A 84 -3.38 -1.23 -9.24
CA ALA A 84 -2.36 -0.77 -10.19
C ALA A 84 -1.02 -0.48 -9.49
N GLU A 85 -1.08 0.03 -8.26
CA GLU A 85 0.11 0.29 -7.44
C GLU A 85 0.82 -1.01 -7.05
N LEU A 86 0.07 -2.05 -6.67
CA LEU A 86 0.65 -3.34 -6.33
C LEU A 86 1.30 -3.99 -7.55
N SER A 87 0.60 -4.00 -8.68
CA SER A 87 1.12 -4.54 -9.93
C SER A 87 2.39 -3.81 -10.37
N ALA A 88 2.43 -2.48 -10.24
CA ALA A 88 3.62 -1.68 -10.51
C ALA A 88 4.74 -1.92 -9.50
N GLY A 89 4.42 -2.20 -8.23
CA GLY A 89 5.38 -2.59 -7.20
C GLY A 89 6.09 -3.89 -7.56
N VAL A 90 5.33 -4.95 -7.87
CA VAL A 90 5.86 -6.25 -8.28
C VAL A 90 6.65 -6.15 -9.58
N ALA A 91 6.15 -5.39 -10.56
CA ALA A 91 6.85 -5.16 -11.83
C ALA A 91 8.23 -4.50 -11.64
N ARG A 92 8.31 -3.49 -10.75
CA ARG A 92 9.59 -2.82 -10.41
C ARG A 92 10.58 -3.78 -9.73
N GLY A 93 10.08 -4.75 -8.98
CA GLY A 93 10.88 -5.81 -8.34
C GLY A 93 11.37 -6.91 -9.28
N GLY A 94 11.13 -6.80 -10.59
CA GLY A 94 11.49 -7.85 -11.57
C GLY A 94 10.38 -8.87 -11.83
N GLY A 95 9.14 -8.57 -11.43
CA GLY A 95 7.96 -9.41 -11.67
C GLY A 95 7.68 -10.42 -10.56
N TYR A 96 8.43 -10.37 -9.46
CA TYR A 96 8.28 -11.24 -8.30
C TYR A 96 8.30 -10.40 -7.01
N ALA A 97 7.54 -10.84 -6.02
CA ALA A 97 7.57 -10.31 -4.67
C ALA A 97 7.37 -11.43 -3.65
N GLU A 98 8.02 -11.30 -2.49
CA GLU A 98 7.77 -12.17 -1.35
C GLU A 98 6.53 -11.68 -0.60
N ALA A 99 5.71 -12.60 -0.15
CA ALA A 99 4.54 -12.27 0.64
C ALA A 99 4.33 -13.26 1.78
N THR A 100 3.54 -12.84 2.77
CA THR A 100 3.25 -13.63 3.96
C THR A 100 1.74 -13.77 4.14
N LEU A 101 1.29 -15.00 4.41
CA LEU A 101 -0.11 -15.29 4.71
C LEU A 101 -0.46 -14.78 6.10
N GLN A 102 -1.37 -13.80 6.19
CA GLN A 102 -1.80 -13.21 7.46
C GLN A 102 -3.08 -13.82 8.00
N ARG A 103 -4.04 -14.12 7.10
CA ARG A 103 -5.33 -14.70 7.48
C ARG A 103 -5.81 -15.65 6.41
N ILE A 104 -6.50 -16.69 6.84
CA ILE A 104 -7.21 -17.63 5.95
C ILE A 104 -8.70 -17.43 6.19
N GLY A 105 -9.47 -17.37 5.10
CA GLY A 105 -10.93 -17.28 5.14
C GLY A 105 -11.54 -18.53 5.79
N LEU A 106 -12.74 -18.38 6.35
CA LEU A 106 -13.41 -19.44 7.10
C LEU A 106 -13.57 -20.74 6.29
N PHE A 107 -13.75 -20.62 4.98
CA PHE A 107 -13.95 -21.75 4.07
C PHE A 107 -12.65 -22.26 3.43
N GLY A 108 -11.52 -21.62 3.68
CA GLY A 108 -10.22 -22.01 3.12
C GLY A 108 -10.06 -21.76 1.62
N ASP A 109 -11.00 -21.03 1.00
CA ASP A 109 -11.01 -20.65 -0.41
C ASP A 109 -10.31 -19.31 -0.68
N THR A 110 -10.06 -18.54 0.39
CA THR A 110 -9.53 -17.19 0.32
C THR A 110 -8.46 -16.99 1.39
N ALA A 111 -7.48 -16.14 1.12
CA ALA A 111 -6.49 -15.74 2.10
C ALA A 111 -6.11 -14.26 1.96
N GLU A 112 -5.80 -13.62 3.08
CA GLU A 112 -5.20 -12.30 3.12
C GLU A 112 -3.69 -12.43 3.15
N VAL A 113 -3.04 -11.80 2.18
CA VAL A 113 -1.61 -11.92 1.93
C VAL A 113 -0.97 -10.54 2.00
N SER A 114 0.05 -10.40 2.83
CA SER A 114 0.82 -9.16 2.97
C SER A 114 2.09 -9.24 2.14
N ILE A 115 2.20 -8.36 1.15
CA ILE A 115 3.29 -8.34 0.17
C ILE A 115 4.38 -7.36 0.62
N ARG A 116 5.66 -7.75 0.55
CA ARG A 116 6.82 -6.89 0.88
C ARG A 116 7.39 -6.19 -0.35
#